data_AF-X1G180-F1
#
_entry.id   AF-X1G180-F1
#
_cell.length_a   1.000
_cell.length_b   1.000
_cell.length_c   1.000
_cell.angle_alpha   90.00
_cell.angle_beta   90.00
_cell.angle_gamma   90.00
#
_symmetry.space_group_name_H-M   'P 1'
#
loop_
_entity.id
_entity.type
_entity.pdbx_description
1 polymer ?
#
loop_
_entity_poly.entity_id
_entity_poly.type
_entity_poly.pdbx_seq_one_letter_code
_entity_poly.pdbx_strand_id
1 'polypeptide(L)'
;MDSTRCSESMNIRIFVTGGTFDKEYNELTGELFFKDTHLPQMLTLGRCRVTVDIRTLMMIDSREITDEDRETITSLFVLLGIIPVKITTIHDNIDAMW
;
A
#
# COMPACT_ATOMS: atom_id res chain seq x y z
N MET A 1 7.71 -25.40 33.37
CA MET A 1 7.99 -24.10 32.73
C MET A 1 8.34 -24.39 31.29
N ASP A 2 7.33 -24.42 30.42
CA ASP A 2 7.53 -24.46 28.97
C ASP A 2 6.80 -23.23 28.41
N SER A 3 7.59 -22.19 28.18
CA SER A 3 7.17 -20.91 27.64
C SER A 3 7.67 -20.81 26.21
N THR A 4 7.09 -21.63 25.33
CA THR A 4 7.29 -21.52 23.88
C THR A 4 5.95 -21.60 23.16
N ARG A 5 5.01 -20.73 23.55
CA ARG A 5 4.00 -20.29 22.59
C ARG A 5 4.70 -19.23 21.74
N CYS A 6 5.41 -19.69 20.69
CA CYS A 6 5.92 -18.82 19.64
C CYS A 6 4.74 -17.98 19.17
N SER A 7 4.77 -16.68 19.43
CA SER A 7 3.82 -15.77 18.82
C SER A 7 3.97 -15.96 17.31
N GLU A 8 2.95 -16.52 16.65
CA GLU A 8 2.82 -16.40 15.22
C GLU A 8 2.96 -14.90 14.93
N SER A 9 4.09 -14.52 14.32
CA SER A 9 4.30 -13.13 13.94
C SER A 9 3.24 -12.83 12.90
N MET A 10 2.20 -12.09 13.30
CA MET A 10 1.23 -11.49 12.39
C MET A 10 2.00 -10.55 11.47
N ASN A 11 2.46 -11.09 10.34
CA ASN A 11 3.24 -10.37 9.36
C ASN A 11 2.25 -9.65 8.44
N ILE A 12 2.07 -8.35 8.65
CA ILE A 12 1.12 -7.57 7.86
C ILE A 12 1.77 -7.28 6.51
N ARG A 13 1.19 -7.82 5.42
CA ARG A 13 1.65 -7.47 4.07
C ARG A 13 0.89 -6.23 3.59
N ILE A 14 1.65 -5.21 3.21
CA ILE A 14 1.11 -3.95 2.68
C ILE A 14 1.43 -3.90 1.19
N PHE A 15 0.39 -3.85 0.38
CA PHE A 15 0.51 -3.65 -1.06
C PHE A 15 0.23 -2.18 -1.39
N VAL A 16 1.21 -1.52 -2.00
CA VAL A 16 1.12 -0.11 -2.37
C VAL A 16 0.79 0.00 -3.86
N THR A 17 -0.27 0.76 -4.17
CA THR A 17 -0.69 1.04 -5.56
C THR A 17 -0.42 2.51 -5.96
N GLY A 18 0.13 3.32 -5.06
CA GLY A 18 0.37 4.75 -5.22
C GLY A 18 -0.49 5.61 -4.31
N GLY A 19 -0.82 6.83 -4.76
CA GLY A 19 -1.59 7.82 -4.00
C GLY A 19 -0.80 9.10 -3.72
N THR A 20 -1.46 10.14 -3.22
CA THR A 20 -0.86 11.47 -3.00
C THR A 20 0.38 11.46 -2.10
N PHE A 21 0.50 10.50 -1.18
CA PHE A 21 1.67 10.35 -0.32
C PHE A 21 2.96 10.02 -1.06
N ASP A 22 2.87 9.42 -2.24
CA ASP A 22 4.04 8.96 -3.01
C ASP A 22 4.31 9.85 -4.24
N LYS A 23 3.58 10.97 -4.37
CA LYS A 23 3.82 11.97 -5.41
C LYS A 23 4.92 12.94 -4.96
N GLU A 24 6.02 12.98 -5.68
CA GLU A 24 7.03 14.02 -5.57
C GLU A 24 6.78 15.10 -6.63
N TYR A 25 7.01 16.35 -6.27
CA TYR A 25 6.93 17.47 -7.20
C TYR A 25 8.29 17.70 -7.86
N ASN A 26 8.34 17.62 -9.18
CA ASN A 26 9.53 18.00 -9.93
C ASN A 26 9.56 19.52 -10.11
N GLU A 27 10.41 20.20 -9.35
CA GLU A 27 10.55 21.66 -9.42
C GLU A 27 11.07 22.17 -10.78
N LEU A 28 11.70 21.30 -11.59
CA LEU A 28 12.25 21.66 -12.90
C LEU A 28 11.22 21.55 -14.02
N THR A 29 10.32 20.56 -13.96
CA THR A 29 9.29 20.32 -14.99
C THR A 29 7.89 20.77 -14.58
N GLY A 30 7.65 20.96 -13.28
CA GLY A 30 6.33 21.26 -12.72
C GLY A 30 5.40 20.06 -12.65
N GLU A 31 5.90 18.85 -12.89
CA GLU A 31 5.10 17.62 -12.92
C GLU A 31 5.17 16.87 -11.59
N LEU A 32 4.05 16.23 -11.22
CA LEU A 32 4.00 15.28 -10.12
C LEU A 32 4.38 13.91 -10.66
N PHE A 33 5.37 13.27 -10.04
CA PHE A 33 5.81 11.92 -10.42
C PHE A 33 5.88 11.01 -9.21
N PHE A 34 5.78 9.71 -9.46
CA PHE A 34 5.91 8.68 -8.44
C PHE A 34 7.34 8.12 -8.49
N LYS A 35 8.00 8.01 -7.33
CA LYS A 35 9.36 7.47 -7.25
C LYS A 35 9.40 6.21 -6.40
N ASP A 36 9.41 6.40 -5.10
CA ASP A 36 9.39 5.33 -4.10
C ASP A 36 8.27 5.62 -3.10
N THR A 37 7.79 4.57 -2.43
CA THR A 37 6.77 4.77 -1.40
C THR A 37 7.37 5.36 -0.12
N HIS A 38 6.75 6.40 0.43
CA HIS A 38 7.13 7.00 1.72
C HIS A 38 6.65 6.17 2.91
N LEU A 39 5.87 5.12 2.67
CA LEU A 39 5.22 4.31 3.70
C LEU A 39 6.20 3.71 4.73
N PRO A 40 7.39 3.18 4.38
CA PRO A 40 8.37 2.71 5.37
C PRO A 40 8.83 3.81 6.33
N GLN A 41 9.06 5.02 5.81
CA GLN A 41 9.46 6.17 6.63
C GLN A 41 8.31 6.60 7.54
N MET A 42 7.08 6.65 7.03
CA MET A 42 5.88 6.96 7.82
C MET A 42 5.67 5.96 8.97
N LEU A 43 5.81 4.66 8.71
CA LEU A 43 5.68 3.63 9.76
C LEU A 43 6.78 3.77 10.83
N THR A 44 7.99 4.14 10.44
CA THR A 44 9.10 4.40 11.36
C THR A 44 8.81 5.62 12.23
N LEU A 45 8.40 6.75 11.64
CA LEU A 45 8.04 7.97 12.36
C LEU A 45 6.82 7.77 13.29
N GLY A 46 5.84 6.99 12.83
CA GLY A 46 4.68 6.59 13.63
C GLY A 46 5.00 5.61 14.76
N ARG A 47 6.25 5.18 14.90
CA ARG A 47 6.70 4.16 15.87
C ARG A 47 5.90 2.87 15.78
N CYS A 48 5.54 2.46 14.56
CA CYS A 48 4.89 1.18 14.32
C CYS A 48 5.81 0.04 14.78
N ARG A 49 5.29 -0.85 15.64
CA ARG A 49 6.03 -2.00 16.19
C ARG A 49 5.65 -3.32 15.54
N VAL A 50 4.72 -3.28 14.59
CA VAL A 50 4.26 -4.47 13.89
C VAL A 50 5.20 -4.77 12.74
N THR A 51 5.56 -6.04 12.58
CA THR A 51 6.35 -6.48 11.43
C THR A 51 5.48 -6.38 10.17
N VAL A 52 5.96 -5.61 9.20
CA VAL A 52 5.28 -5.40 7.92
C VAL A 52 6.18 -5.86 6.76
N ASP A 53 5.57 -6.42 5.72
CA ASP A 53 6.20 -6.71 4.42
C ASP A 53 5.56 -5.79 3.38
N ILE A 54 6.31 -4.81 2.87
CA ILE A 54 5.80 -3.79 1.95
C ILE A 54 6.18 -4.18 0.52
N ARG A 55 5.19 -4.22 -0.37
CA ARG A 55 5.37 -4.49 -1.80
C ARG A 55 4.65 -3.45 -2.62
N THR A 56 5.36 -2.79 -3.52
CA THR A 56 4.76 -1.91 -4.51
C THR A 56 4.20 -2.75 -5.65
N LEU A 57 2.88 -2.70 -5.86
CA LEU A 57 2.21 -3.33 -7.00
C LEU A 57 2.15 -2.38 -8.19
N MET A 58 1.86 -1.11 -7.91
CA MET A 58 1.61 -0.08 -8.91
C MET A 58 2.01 1.28 -8.35
N MET A 59 2.24 2.25 -9.24
CA MET A 59 2.44 3.65 -8.88
C MET A 59 1.63 4.53 -9.83
N ILE A 60 0.30 4.36 -9.77
CA ILE A 60 -0.65 5.10 -10.63
C ILE A 60 -1.62 5.91 -9.78
N ASP A 61 -2.20 6.95 -10.37
CA ASP A 61 -3.27 7.68 -9.70
C ASP A 61 -4.51 6.79 -9.57
N SER A 62 -5.19 6.86 -8.42
CA SER A 62 -6.44 6.13 -8.18
C SER A 62 -7.50 6.35 -9.26
N ARG A 63 -7.49 7.52 -9.91
CA ARG A 63 -8.41 7.90 -10.99
C ARG A 63 -8.08 7.24 -12.32
N GLU A 64 -6.86 6.75 -12.45
CA GLU A 64 -6.34 6.09 -13.64
C GLU A 64 -6.38 4.56 -13.53
N ILE A 65 -6.76 4.02 -12.36
CA ILE A 65 -6.97 2.58 -12.15
C ILE A 65 -8.14 2.12 -13.02
N THR A 66 -7.86 1.27 -14.00
CA THR A 66 -8.86 0.68 -14.90
C THR A 66 -9.50 -0.57 -14.30
N ASP A 67 -10.56 -1.07 -14.92
CA ASP A 67 -11.17 -2.33 -14.50
C ASP A 67 -10.24 -3.54 -14.72
N GLU A 68 -9.40 -3.52 -15.75
CA GLU A 68 -8.39 -4.56 -15.99
C GLU A 68 -7.31 -4.58 -14.90
N ASP A 69 -6.89 -3.40 -14.42
CA ASP A 69 -5.99 -3.29 -13.27
C ASP A 69 -6.64 -3.89 -12.00
N ARG A 70 -7.93 -3.62 -11.78
CA ARG A 70 -8.69 -4.17 -10.64
C ARG A 70 -8.79 -5.69 -10.71
N GLU A 71 -9.04 -6.25 -11.90
CA GLU A 71 -9.05 -7.69 -12.12
C GLU A 71 -7.68 -8.32 -11.85
N THR A 72 -6.60 -7.66 -12.28
CA THR A 72 -5.22 -8.10 -12.02
C THR A 72 -4.91 -8.13 -10.53
N ILE A 73 -5.24 -7.05 -9.80
CA ILE A 73 -5.06 -6.95 -8.35
C ILE A 73 -5.88 -8.03 -7.62
N THR A 74 -7.15 -8.20 -7.99
CA THR A 74 -8.05 -9.19 -7.38
C THR A 74 -7.54 -10.61 -7.62
N SER A 75 -7.15 -10.91 -8.85
CA SER A 75 -6.60 -12.22 -9.23
C SER A 75 -5.33 -12.54 -8.44
N LEU A 76 -4.46 -11.55 -8.24
CA LEU A 76 -3.26 -11.69 -7.40
C LEU A 76 -3.61 -12.06 -5.96
N PHE A 77 -4.60 -11.40 -5.35
CA PHE A 77 -5.01 -11.69 -3.97
C PHE A 77 -5.65 -13.07 -3.81
N VAL A 78 -6.49 -13.47 -4.77
CA VAL A 78 -7.10 -14.80 -4.79
C VAL A 78 -6.02 -15.89 -4.90
N LEU A 79 -5.04 -15.72 -5.79
CA LEU A 79 -3.95 -16.67 -5.98
C LEU A 79 -3.08 -16.81 -4.71
N LEU A 80 -2.82 -15.70 -4.02
CA LEU A 80 -2.01 -15.70 -2.80
C LEU A 80 -2.79 -16.11 -1.55
N GLY A 81 -4.10 -16.31 -1.64
CA GLY A 81 -4.97 -16.61 -0.50
C GLY A 81 -5.01 -15.49 0.55
N ILE A 82 -4.84 -14.23 0.11
CA ILE A 82 -4.78 -13.06 0.99
C ILE A 82 -6.14 -12.36 0.97
N ILE A 83 -6.64 -11.99 2.15
CA ILE A 83 -7.82 -11.12 2.27
C ILE A 83 -7.32 -9.67 2.27
N PRO A 84 -7.60 -8.88 1.23
CA PRO A 84 -7.16 -7.48 1.18
C PRO A 84 -7.94 -6.65 2.22
N VAL A 85 -7.21 -5.81 2.95
CA VAL A 85 -7.80 -4.76 3.78
C VAL A 85 -7.46 -3.42 3.12
N LYS A 86 -8.49 -2.68 2.71
CA LYS A 86 -8.30 -1.34 2.12
C LYS A 86 -7.89 -0.35 3.21
N ILE A 87 -6.68 0.17 3.12
CA ILE A 87 -6.22 1.30 3.94
C ILE A 87 -6.33 2.54 3.06
N THR A 88 -7.33 3.39 3.32
CA THR A 88 -7.45 4.67 2.64
C THR A 88 -6.71 5.72 3.46
N THR A 89 -5.75 6.40 2.84
CA THR A 89 -5.19 7.62 3.41
C THR A 89 -6.10 8.80 3.05
N ILE A 90 -6.27 9.74 4.00
CA ILE A 90 -7.17 10.89 3.82
C ILE A 90 -6.50 11.86 2.86
N HIS A 91 -6.82 11.81 1.57
CA HIS A 91 -6.76 12.93 0.64
C HIS A 91 -7.72 12.69 -0.54
N ASP A 92 -8.62 13.66 -0.72
CA ASP A 92 -9.53 13.91 -1.84
C ASP A 92 -10.44 12.77 -2.33
N ASN A 93 -11.62 12.70 -1.71
CA ASN A 93 -12.87 12.18 -2.26
C ASN A 93 -12.78 10.84 -3.03
N ILE A 94 -12.43 9.75 -2.34
CA ILE A 94 -12.62 8.38 -2.84
C ILE A 94 -14.05 7.92 -2.49
N ASP A 95 -14.99 8.25 -3.38
CA ASP A 95 -16.32 7.62 -3.44
C ASP A 95 -16.36 6.45 -4.45
N ALA A 96 -15.23 6.05 -5.04
CA ALA A 96 -15.20 5.01 -6.07
C ALA A 96 -14.19 3.89 -5.73
N MET A 97 -14.55 3.00 -4.82
CA MET A 97 -13.95 1.66 -4.73
C MET A 97 -14.83 0.81 -3.82
N TRP A 98 -15.98 0.41 -4.37
CA TRP A 98 -16.73 -0.83 -4.13
C TRP A 98 -17.57 -1.09 -5.37
#